data_AF-A0A1Z8Z868-F1
#
_entry.id   AF-A0A1Z8Z868-F1
#
_cell.length_a   1.000
_cell.length_b   1.000
_cell.length_c   1.000
_cell.angle_alpha   90.00
_cell.angle_beta   90.00
_cell.angle_gamma   90.00
#
_symmetry.space_group_name_H-M   'P 1'
#
loop_
_entity.id
_entity.type
_entity.pdbx_description
1 polymer ?
#
loop_
_entity_poly.entity_id
_entity_poly.type
_entity_poly.pdbx_seq_one_letter_code
_entity_poly.pdbx_strand_id
1 'polypeptide(L)'
;MFKAYRNDIRIEQGLKPEEYNDPDDKVLVWPDLVYIEFICLILFQVFLIVWSILVAAPIEEPANPAATPNPSKAPWYFLGLQEMLVYYDPWIAGVLLPTFIIVGLMAIPYMDINKKGDGYYSFKERRVGMFIFMYGWVVLWLFLIIIGTFFRGPNWNFFGPFEYWDTHKVEALTNVNLSEILWVKWLNQGLPSNILIREGLGFVITGLYLFVLPVILAKTYLKDMYAAYGPTRFVSLMTFGLVMLALPIKMYLRWIFNLQYIIAIPEWFFNI
;
A
#
# COMPACT_ATOMS: atom_id res chain seq x y z
N MET A 1 6.74 2.99 20.05
CA MET A 1 6.20 4.35 20.26
C MET A 1 6.48 4.96 21.65
N PHE A 2 6.84 4.19 22.68
CA PHE A 2 7.05 4.71 24.04
C PHE A 2 8.10 5.85 24.14
N LYS A 3 9.26 5.70 23.47
CA LYS A 3 10.30 6.74 23.42
C LYS A 3 9.81 8.07 22.83
N ALA A 4 9.07 8.00 21.71
CA ALA A 4 8.51 9.18 21.06
C ALA A 4 7.60 10.00 21.98
N TYR A 5 6.74 9.33 22.75
CA TYR A 5 5.85 9.99 23.70
C TYR A 5 6.60 10.66 24.86
N ARG A 6 7.65 10.02 25.38
CA ARG A 6 8.50 10.62 26.42
C ARG A 6 9.26 11.83 25.90
N ASN A 7 9.75 11.78 24.67
CA ASN A 7 10.40 12.92 24.04
C ASN A 7 9.43 14.07 23.83
N ASP A 8 8.19 13.79 23.40
CA ASP A 8 7.17 14.83 23.27
C ASP A 8 6.90 15.54 24.60
N ILE A 9 6.79 14.79 25.71
CA ILE A 9 6.64 15.37 27.06
C ILE A 9 7.87 16.21 27.44
N ARG A 10 9.07 15.71 27.19
CA ARG A 10 10.31 16.44 27.48
C ARG A 10 10.41 17.74 26.71
N ILE A 11 10.10 17.72 25.41
CA ILE A 11 10.09 18.89 24.54
C ILE A 11 9.07 19.92 25.03
N GLU A 12 7.88 19.47 25.47
CA GLU A 12 6.88 20.35 26.08
C GLU A 12 7.34 20.98 27.39
N GLN A 13 8.21 20.30 28.14
CA GLN A 13 8.86 20.80 29.35
C GLN A 13 10.11 21.65 29.06
N GLY A 14 10.45 21.89 27.78
CA GLY A 14 11.67 22.61 27.37
C GLY A 14 12.96 21.81 27.57
N LEU A 15 12.86 20.51 27.84
CA LEU A 15 13.98 19.58 27.97
C LEU A 15 14.38 19.02 26.60
N LYS A 16 15.66 18.65 26.46
CA LYS A 16 16.17 18.00 25.25
C LYS A 16 15.61 16.55 25.11
N PRO A 17 15.48 16.01 23.89
CA PRO A 17 15.11 14.61 23.66
C PRO A 17 16.07 13.63 24.34
N GLU A 18 15.61 12.39 24.61
CA GLU A 18 16.48 11.35 25.21
C GLU A 18 17.67 10.98 24.33
N GLU A 19 17.49 11.03 23.02
CA GLU A 19 18.52 10.70 22.04
C GLU A 19 19.49 11.86 21.80
N TYR A 20 19.29 13.01 22.47
CA TYR A 20 20.29 14.06 22.48
C TYR A 20 21.49 13.60 23.32
N ASN A 21 22.58 13.30 22.62
CA ASN A 21 23.89 13.08 23.23
C ASN A 21 24.78 14.29 22.90
N ASP A 22 25.53 14.78 23.88
CA ASP A 22 26.55 15.80 23.60
C ASP A 22 27.62 15.20 22.68
N PRO A 23 28.27 15.97 21.78
CA PRO A 23 29.32 15.42 20.92
C PRO A 23 30.45 14.70 21.67
N ASP A 24 30.65 15.07 22.94
CA ASP A 24 31.63 14.47 23.85
C ASP A 24 31.18 13.12 24.45
N ASP A 25 29.88 12.78 24.40
CA ASP A 25 29.32 11.49 24.85
C ASP A 25 29.38 10.40 23.75
N LYS A 26 30.08 10.68 22.64
CA LYS A 26 30.22 9.72 21.54
C LYS A 26 31.26 8.66 21.86
N VAL A 27 30.86 7.41 21.70
CA VAL A 27 31.76 6.25 21.80
C VAL A 27 32.42 5.95 20.45
N LEU A 28 33.57 5.29 20.49
CA LEU A 28 34.27 4.89 19.26
C LEU A 28 33.52 3.74 18.59
N VAL A 29 33.40 3.77 17.26
CA VAL A 29 32.78 2.69 16.48
C VAL A 29 33.46 1.36 16.76
N TRP A 30 34.79 1.38 16.80
CA TRP A 30 35.60 0.28 17.27
C TRP A 30 36.16 0.63 18.66
N PRO A 31 35.99 -0.22 19.68
CA PRO A 31 35.43 -1.57 19.62
C PRO A 31 33.91 -1.66 19.85
N ASP A 32 33.28 -0.58 20.31
CA ASP A 32 31.97 -0.65 20.99
C ASP A 32 30.83 -1.11 20.07
N LEU A 33 30.70 -0.53 18.87
CA LEU A 33 29.65 -0.93 17.92
C LEU A 33 29.98 -2.28 17.28
N VAL A 34 31.23 -2.49 16.88
CA VAL A 34 31.63 -3.69 16.12
C VAL A 34 31.47 -4.97 16.93
N TYR A 35 31.75 -4.97 18.23
CA TYR A 35 31.51 -6.16 19.06
C TYR A 35 30.03 -6.49 19.19
N ILE A 36 29.16 -5.49 19.34
CA ILE A 36 27.71 -5.69 19.39
C ILE A 36 27.21 -6.27 18.06
N GLU A 37 27.62 -5.68 16.94
CA GLU A 37 27.26 -6.18 15.60
C GLU A 37 27.76 -7.61 15.36
N PHE A 38 28.98 -7.93 15.78
CA PHE A 38 29.54 -9.27 15.66
C PHE A 38 28.78 -10.30 16.50
N ILE A 39 28.40 -9.95 17.73
CA ILE A 39 27.55 -10.81 18.57
C ILE A 39 26.19 -11.02 17.91
N CYS A 40 25.55 -9.96 17.42
CA CYS A 40 24.29 -10.07 16.68
C CYS A 40 24.44 -10.98 15.46
N LEU A 41 25.52 -10.84 14.69
CA LEU A 41 25.80 -11.68 13.52
C LEU A 41 25.88 -13.15 13.91
N ILE A 42 26.66 -13.49 14.95
CA ILE A 42 26.77 -14.88 15.44
C ILE A 42 25.40 -15.40 15.87
N LEU A 43 24.64 -14.63 16.64
CA LEU A 43 23.31 -15.04 17.11
C LEU A 43 22.35 -15.28 15.94
N PHE A 44 22.31 -14.38 14.95
CA PHE A 44 21.49 -14.56 13.75
C PHE A 44 21.94 -15.76 12.92
N GLN A 45 23.26 -15.99 12.79
CA GLN A 45 23.80 -17.14 12.08
C GLN A 45 23.38 -18.46 12.74
N VAL A 46 23.53 -18.56 14.07
CA VAL A 46 23.10 -19.74 14.83
C VAL A 46 21.59 -19.94 14.70
N PHE A 47 20.81 -18.86 14.83
CA PHE A 47 19.36 -18.90 14.65
C PHE A 47 18.96 -19.44 13.27
N LEU A 48 19.56 -18.93 12.18
CA LEU A 48 19.24 -19.37 10.82
C LEU A 48 19.67 -20.82 10.57
N ILE A 49 20.81 -21.27 11.11
CA ILE A 49 21.24 -22.68 11.03
C ILE A 49 20.23 -23.58 11.74
N VAL A 50 19.87 -23.25 12.98
CA VAL A 50 18.89 -24.03 13.75
C VAL A 50 17.55 -24.05 13.03
N TRP A 51 17.07 -22.92 12.54
CA TRP A 51 15.83 -22.82 11.77
C TRP A 51 15.86 -23.71 10.52
N SER A 52 16.97 -23.69 9.77
CA SER A 52 17.16 -24.50 8.56
C SER A 52 17.19 -26.01 8.83
N ILE A 53 17.59 -26.44 10.04
CA ILE A 53 17.58 -27.86 10.43
C ILE A 53 16.16 -28.28 10.87
N LEU A 54 15.44 -27.38 11.56
CA LEU A 54 14.12 -27.69 12.13
C LEU A 54 12.98 -27.61 11.11
N VAL A 55 13.08 -26.70 10.13
CA VAL A 55 12.03 -26.45 9.14
C VAL A 55 12.56 -26.78 7.76
N ALA A 56 12.06 -27.86 7.17
CA ALA A 56 12.37 -28.20 5.78
C ALA A 56 11.89 -27.09 4.84
N ALA A 57 12.69 -26.77 3.83
CA ALA A 57 12.31 -25.81 2.82
C ALA A 57 11.06 -26.31 2.07
N PRO A 58 10.00 -25.49 1.92
CA PRO A 58 8.83 -25.84 1.13
C PRO A 58 9.18 -25.76 -0.36
N ILE A 59 9.86 -26.80 -0.85
CA ILE A 59 10.24 -26.93 -2.26
C ILE A 59 9.19 -27.81 -2.95
N GLU A 60 8.59 -27.27 -4.01
CA GLU A 60 7.63 -27.97 -4.85
C GLU A 60 8.32 -28.98 -5.78
N GLU A 61 7.53 -29.86 -6.40
CA GLU A 61 8.02 -30.77 -7.44
C GLU A 61 8.67 -30.01 -8.62
N PRO A 62 9.57 -30.67 -9.38
CA PRO A 62 10.17 -30.06 -10.57
C PRO A 62 9.11 -29.45 -11.50
N ALA A 63 9.38 -28.25 -12.00
CA ALA A 63 8.43 -27.48 -12.77
C ALA A 63 7.90 -28.28 -13.98
N ASN A 64 6.58 -28.41 -14.06
CA ASN A 64 5.90 -29.04 -15.19
C ASN A 64 5.17 -27.96 -16.01
N PRO A 65 5.60 -27.67 -17.25
CA PRO A 65 4.95 -26.67 -18.10
C PRO A 65 3.48 -26.99 -18.43
N ALA A 66 3.07 -28.26 -18.32
CA ALA A 66 1.69 -28.68 -18.57
C ALA A 66 0.75 -28.57 -17.36
N ALA A 67 1.27 -28.25 -16.16
CA ALA A 67 0.48 -28.17 -14.94
C ALA A 67 0.80 -26.88 -14.17
N THR A 68 -0.20 -26.02 -14.01
CA THR A 68 -0.08 -24.82 -13.16
C THR A 68 -0.58 -25.17 -11.75
N PRO A 69 0.23 -24.95 -10.69
CA PRO A 69 -0.20 -25.21 -9.32
C PRO A 69 -1.37 -24.31 -8.94
N ASN A 70 -2.31 -24.85 -8.17
CA ASN A 70 -3.49 -24.13 -7.71
C ASN A 70 -3.66 -24.29 -6.18
N PRO A 71 -3.56 -23.21 -5.39
CA PRO A 71 -3.27 -21.84 -5.79
C PRO A 71 -1.78 -21.62 -6.10
N SER A 72 -1.47 -20.83 -7.13
CA SER A 72 -0.12 -20.33 -7.36
C SER A 72 0.12 -19.12 -6.46
N LYS A 73 0.72 -19.33 -5.28
CA LYS A 73 1.09 -18.25 -4.36
C LYS A 73 2.52 -17.79 -4.61
N ALA A 74 2.71 -16.49 -4.74
CA ALA A 74 4.03 -15.87 -4.75
C ALA A 74 4.68 -15.97 -3.36
N PRO A 75 6.02 -15.80 -3.27
CA PRO A 75 6.70 -15.63 -1.98
C PRO A 75 6.05 -14.55 -1.14
N TRP A 76 6.05 -14.70 0.19
CA TRP A 76 5.26 -13.88 1.11
C TRP A 76 5.48 -12.36 0.97
N TYR A 77 6.71 -11.94 0.62
CA TYR A 77 7.05 -10.53 0.40
C TYR A 77 6.47 -9.94 -0.88
N PHE A 78 6.00 -10.78 -1.82
CA PHE A 78 5.27 -10.38 -3.02
C PHE A 78 3.76 -10.62 -2.94
N LEU A 79 3.26 -11.29 -1.90
CA LEU A 79 1.82 -11.56 -1.75
C LEU A 79 0.98 -10.28 -1.71
N GLY A 80 1.51 -9.18 -1.17
CA GLY A 80 0.83 -7.89 -1.20
C GLY A 80 0.56 -7.43 -2.64
N LEU A 81 1.55 -7.52 -3.53
CA LEU A 81 1.38 -7.21 -4.96
C LEU A 81 0.43 -8.19 -5.64
N GLN A 82 0.53 -9.47 -5.32
CA GLN A 82 -0.35 -10.48 -5.89
C GLN A 82 -1.82 -10.23 -5.52
N GLU A 83 -2.09 -9.85 -4.28
CA GLU A 83 -3.44 -9.49 -3.85
C GLU A 83 -3.97 -8.24 -4.56
N MET A 84 -3.10 -7.29 -4.92
CA MET A 84 -3.49 -6.12 -5.72
C MET A 84 -4.00 -6.48 -7.12
N LEU A 85 -3.57 -7.62 -7.70
CA LEU A 85 -4.05 -8.11 -9.00
C LEU A 85 -5.53 -8.50 -9.00
N VAL A 86 -6.14 -8.67 -7.83
CA VAL A 86 -7.59 -8.93 -7.72
C VAL A 86 -8.40 -7.67 -7.99
N TYR A 87 -7.82 -6.49 -7.74
CA TYR A 87 -8.51 -5.20 -7.80
C TYR A 87 -8.14 -4.39 -9.05
N TYR A 88 -6.99 -4.66 -9.65
CA TYR A 88 -6.45 -3.90 -10.77
C TYR A 88 -5.90 -4.82 -11.86
N ASP A 89 -5.88 -4.32 -13.09
CA ASP A 89 -5.23 -5.00 -14.20
C ASP A 89 -3.71 -5.16 -13.96
N PRO A 90 -3.08 -6.19 -14.56
CA PRO A 90 -1.68 -6.53 -14.30
C PRO A 90 -0.68 -5.39 -14.46
N TRP A 91 -0.91 -4.48 -15.41
CA TRP A 91 0.00 -3.36 -15.65
C TRP A 91 -0.11 -2.28 -14.55
N ILE A 92 -1.30 -2.07 -13.98
CA ILE A 92 -1.51 -1.11 -12.89
C ILE A 92 -0.91 -1.67 -11.60
N ALA A 93 -1.30 -2.88 -11.21
CA ALA A 93 -0.82 -3.52 -9.97
C ALA A 93 0.65 -3.93 -10.05
N GLY A 94 1.13 -4.39 -11.20
CA GLY A 94 2.49 -4.91 -11.37
C GLY A 94 3.54 -3.87 -11.74
N VAL A 95 3.17 -2.77 -12.40
CA VAL A 95 4.14 -1.77 -12.89
C VAL A 95 3.84 -0.38 -12.35
N LEU A 96 2.65 0.18 -12.58
CA LEU A 96 2.33 1.56 -12.22
C LEU A 96 2.39 1.79 -10.71
N LEU A 97 1.60 1.04 -9.91
CA LEU A 97 1.54 1.25 -8.46
C LEU A 97 2.88 0.99 -7.77
N PRO A 98 3.64 -0.07 -8.09
CA PRO A 98 5.00 -0.26 -7.56
C PRO A 98 5.94 0.91 -7.90
N THR A 99 5.86 1.43 -9.13
CA THR A 99 6.65 2.61 -9.53
C THR A 99 6.27 3.84 -8.71
N PHE A 100 4.97 4.08 -8.48
CA PHE A 100 4.50 5.17 -7.62
C PHE A 100 4.95 5.01 -6.17
N ILE A 101 5.02 3.79 -5.63
CA ILE A 101 5.55 3.52 -4.29
C ILE A 101 7.04 3.90 -4.24
N ILE A 102 7.86 3.41 -5.17
CA ILE A 102 9.30 3.67 -5.19
C ILE A 102 9.60 5.17 -5.38
N VAL A 103 8.97 5.80 -6.38
CA VAL A 103 9.13 7.24 -6.63
C VAL A 103 8.61 8.06 -5.47
N GLY A 104 7.48 7.67 -4.86
CA GLY A 104 6.94 8.32 -3.67
C GLY A 104 7.91 8.29 -2.50
N LEU A 105 8.55 7.15 -2.22
CA LEU A 105 9.57 7.00 -1.18
C LEU A 105 10.81 7.85 -1.46
N MET A 106 11.29 7.89 -2.72
CA MET A 106 12.40 8.76 -3.12
C MET A 106 12.05 10.26 -3.05
N ALA A 107 10.77 10.60 -3.21
CA ALA A 107 10.29 11.97 -3.17
C ALA A 107 10.13 12.54 -1.75
N ILE A 108 10.07 11.69 -0.70
CA ILE A 108 9.92 12.11 0.71
C ILE A 108 10.87 13.24 1.11
N PRO A 109 12.20 13.16 0.92
CA PRO A 109 13.12 14.23 1.34
C PRO A 109 12.89 15.57 0.63
N TYR A 110 12.24 15.57 -0.55
CA TYR A 110 11.94 16.79 -1.31
C TYR A 110 10.58 17.41 -0.93
N MET A 111 9.66 16.59 -0.44
CA MET A 111 8.32 17.00 -0.01
C MET A 111 8.27 17.41 1.46
N ASP A 112 9.09 16.79 2.33
CA ASP A 112 9.13 17.10 3.75
C ASP A 112 9.89 18.40 4.03
N ILE A 113 9.18 19.40 4.52
CA ILE A 113 9.74 20.70 4.92
C ILE A 113 10.11 20.73 6.41
N ASN A 114 9.70 19.73 7.17
CA ASN A 114 9.86 19.70 8.62
C ASN A 114 11.25 19.22 8.99
N LYS A 115 12.05 20.14 9.56
CA LYS A 115 13.40 19.84 10.07
C LYS A 115 13.40 19.27 11.49
N LYS A 116 12.24 19.22 12.16
CA LYS A 116 12.10 18.70 13.52
C LYS A 116 11.88 17.17 13.50
N GLY A 117 12.27 16.50 14.57
CA GLY A 117 12.26 15.05 14.66
C GLY A 117 13.27 14.38 13.72
N ASP A 118 14.37 15.07 13.43
CA ASP A 118 15.54 14.50 12.77
C ASP A 118 16.52 14.01 13.83
N GLY A 119 16.92 12.74 13.78
CA GLY A 119 17.80 12.11 14.77
C GLY A 119 17.17 11.75 16.12
N TYR A 120 15.88 12.04 16.36
CA TYR A 120 15.16 11.60 17.57
C TYR A 120 13.70 11.23 17.25
N TYR A 121 13.11 10.39 18.10
CA TYR A 121 11.71 10.00 17.94
C TYR A 121 10.78 11.06 18.54
N SER A 122 9.84 11.60 17.76
CA SER A 122 8.75 12.47 18.24
C SER A 122 7.45 12.12 17.54
N PHE A 123 6.35 11.96 18.29
CA PHE A 123 5.05 11.73 17.69
C PHE A 123 4.40 13.05 17.29
N LYS A 124 4.47 14.08 18.14
CA LYS A 124 3.79 15.36 17.90
C LYS A 124 4.35 16.13 16.71
N GLU A 125 5.66 16.06 16.48
CA GLU A 125 6.31 16.86 15.44
C GLU A 125 6.15 16.26 14.04
N ARG A 126 6.04 14.93 13.88
CA ARG A 126 5.96 14.26 12.57
C ARG A 126 4.65 13.50 12.31
N ARG A 127 3.55 13.92 12.95
CA ARG A 127 2.24 13.23 12.91
C ARG A 127 1.80 12.82 11.50
N VAL A 128 1.86 13.75 10.55
CA VAL A 128 1.40 13.50 9.16
C VAL A 128 2.27 12.44 8.49
N GLY A 129 3.60 12.58 8.55
CA GLY A 129 4.53 11.63 7.94
C GLY A 129 4.39 10.22 8.54
N MET A 130 4.31 10.11 9.87
CA MET A 130 4.09 8.81 10.52
C MET A 130 2.72 8.23 10.18
N PHE A 131 1.66 9.03 10.12
CA PHE A 131 0.33 8.53 9.76
C PHE A 131 0.33 7.96 8.34
N ILE A 132 0.87 8.70 7.37
CA ILE A 132 0.98 8.24 5.98
C ILE A 132 1.80 6.96 5.91
N PHE A 133 2.96 6.91 6.59
CA PHE A 133 3.82 5.72 6.61
C PHE A 133 3.13 4.52 7.25
N MET A 134 2.55 4.68 8.44
CA MET A 134 1.88 3.59 9.15
C MET A 134 0.64 3.11 8.40
N TYR A 135 -0.11 4.02 7.77
CA TYR A 135 -1.25 3.64 6.94
C TYR A 135 -0.80 2.87 5.70
N GLY A 136 0.15 3.38 4.92
CA GLY A 136 0.64 2.72 3.72
C GLY A 136 1.31 1.37 4.00
N TRP A 137 2.19 1.31 5.02
CA TRP A 137 2.93 0.10 5.35
C TRP A 137 2.10 -0.89 6.19
N VAL A 138 1.63 -0.48 7.36
CA VAL A 138 0.99 -1.40 8.31
C VAL A 138 -0.44 -1.72 7.88
N VAL A 139 -1.22 -0.69 7.53
CA VAL A 139 -2.66 -0.88 7.27
C VAL A 139 -2.92 -1.39 5.86
N LEU A 140 -2.20 -0.93 4.84
CA LEU A 140 -2.40 -1.41 3.47
C LEU A 140 -1.50 -2.61 3.16
N TRP A 141 -0.17 -2.44 3.22
CA TRP A 141 0.75 -3.47 2.72
C TRP A 141 0.69 -4.78 3.52
N LEU A 142 0.84 -4.73 4.85
CA LEU A 142 0.76 -5.94 5.67
C LEU A 142 -0.63 -6.58 5.64
N PHE A 143 -1.69 -5.78 5.55
CA PHE A 143 -3.05 -6.30 5.43
C PHE A 143 -3.24 -7.12 4.16
N LEU A 144 -2.74 -6.65 3.01
CA LEU A 144 -2.80 -7.39 1.75
C LEU A 144 -2.00 -8.69 1.82
N ILE A 145 -0.83 -8.68 2.47
CA ILE A 145 -0.04 -9.89 2.72
C ILE A 145 -0.82 -10.88 3.58
N ILE A 146 -1.47 -10.42 4.66
CA ILE A 146 -2.27 -11.26 5.54
C ILE A 146 -3.45 -11.88 4.78
N ILE A 147 -4.18 -11.09 3.97
CA ILE A 147 -5.25 -11.61 3.11
C ILE A 147 -4.73 -12.66 2.13
N GLY A 148 -3.66 -12.35 1.39
CA GLY A 148 -3.07 -13.27 0.41
C GLY A 148 -2.53 -14.56 1.05
N THR A 149 -2.00 -14.47 2.26
CA THR A 149 -1.43 -15.63 2.96
C THR A 149 -2.52 -16.54 3.52
N PHE A 150 -3.46 -15.98 4.30
CA PHE A 150 -4.36 -16.77 5.15
C PHE A 150 -5.78 -16.89 4.62
N PHE A 151 -6.25 -15.97 3.77
CA PHE A 151 -7.63 -15.92 3.32
C PHE A 151 -7.80 -16.29 1.84
N ARG A 152 -6.71 -16.32 1.05
CA ARG A 152 -6.73 -16.79 -0.34
C ARG A 152 -6.46 -18.29 -0.43
N GLY A 153 -7.43 -19.03 -0.93
CA GLY A 153 -7.38 -20.49 -1.13
C GLY A 153 -7.34 -20.88 -2.62
N PRO A 154 -7.80 -22.09 -2.97
CA PRO A 154 -7.89 -22.56 -4.36
C PRO A 154 -8.60 -21.56 -5.27
N ASN A 155 -8.15 -21.46 -6.52
CA ASN A 155 -8.61 -20.50 -7.54
C ASN A 155 -8.48 -19.02 -7.12
N TRP A 156 -7.64 -18.72 -6.12
CA TRP A 156 -7.55 -17.40 -5.51
C TRP A 156 -8.87 -16.89 -4.91
N ASN A 157 -9.78 -17.80 -4.56
CA ASN A 157 -11.04 -17.44 -3.91
C ASN A 157 -10.79 -17.02 -2.46
N PHE A 158 -11.68 -16.16 -1.96
CA PHE A 158 -11.66 -15.74 -0.56
C PHE A 158 -12.36 -16.80 0.30
N PHE A 159 -11.71 -17.18 1.38
CA PHE A 159 -12.25 -18.08 2.41
C PHE A 159 -12.24 -17.35 3.74
N GLY A 160 -13.40 -17.32 4.39
CA GLY A 160 -13.55 -16.68 5.70
C GLY A 160 -12.75 -17.39 6.79
N PRO A 161 -12.58 -16.75 7.96
CA PRO A 161 -12.01 -17.43 9.11
C PRO A 161 -12.88 -18.64 9.45
N PHE A 162 -12.26 -19.82 9.51
CA PHE A 162 -12.90 -21.13 9.77
C PHE A 162 -13.74 -21.72 8.63
N GLU A 163 -13.72 -21.13 7.43
CA GLU A 163 -14.32 -21.75 6.24
C GLU A 163 -13.42 -22.88 5.69
N TYR A 164 -14.03 -24.02 5.35
CA TYR A 164 -13.29 -25.12 4.73
C TYR A 164 -12.90 -24.77 3.29
N TRP A 165 -11.64 -25.04 2.93
CA TRP A 165 -11.11 -24.76 1.60
C TRP A 165 -11.53 -25.84 0.60
N ASP A 166 -12.70 -25.67 0.00
CA ASP A 166 -13.15 -26.52 -1.10
C ASP A 166 -12.44 -26.15 -2.41
N THR A 167 -11.74 -27.12 -3.00
CA THR A 167 -11.03 -26.96 -4.27
C THR A 167 -11.96 -26.82 -5.47
N HIS A 168 -13.22 -27.28 -5.36
CA HIS A 168 -14.23 -27.20 -6.41
C HIS A 168 -15.10 -25.95 -6.31
N LYS A 169 -14.88 -25.11 -5.29
CA LYS A 169 -15.53 -23.82 -5.17
C LYS A 169 -15.06 -22.93 -6.33
N VAL A 170 -15.95 -22.68 -7.27
CA VAL A 170 -15.78 -21.71 -8.35
C VAL A 170 -16.78 -20.59 -8.11
N GLU A 171 -16.35 -19.54 -7.40
CA GLU A 171 -17.16 -18.32 -7.31
C GLU A 171 -17.11 -17.59 -8.65
N ALA A 172 -18.24 -17.58 -9.35
CA ALA A 172 -18.41 -16.71 -10.50
C ALA A 172 -18.48 -15.26 -9.99
N LEU A 173 -17.34 -14.57 -9.97
CA LEU A 173 -17.31 -13.12 -9.77
C LEU A 173 -18.13 -12.48 -10.89
N THR A 174 -19.37 -12.09 -10.59
CA THR A 174 -20.22 -11.31 -11.50
C THR A 174 -19.61 -9.93 -11.61
N ASN A 175 -18.62 -9.82 -12.49
CA ASN A 175 -17.91 -8.58 -12.73
C ASN A 175 -18.88 -7.58 -13.35
N VAL A 176 -19.10 -6.47 -12.66
CA VAL A 176 -19.93 -5.38 -13.17
C VAL A 176 -19.03 -4.18 -13.44
N ASN A 177 -19.18 -3.59 -14.62
CA ASN A 177 -18.49 -2.34 -14.97
C ASN A 177 -19.32 -1.13 -14.54
N LEU A 178 -18.67 0.00 -14.26
CA LEU A 178 -19.38 1.23 -13.92
C LEU A 178 -20.35 1.66 -15.04
N SER A 179 -19.94 1.49 -16.29
CA SER A 179 -20.78 1.75 -17.47
C SER A 179 -22.01 0.86 -17.49
N GLU A 180 -21.93 -0.40 -17.07
CA GLU A 180 -23.09 -1.29 -16.95
C GLU A 180 -24.03 -0.88 -15.82
N ILE A 181 -23.51 -0.41 -14.68
CA ILE A 181 -24.36 0.11 -13.59
C ILE A 181 -25.16 1.32 -14.08
N LEU A 182 -24.52 2.24 -14.80
CA LEU A 182 -25.18 3.44 -15.31
C LEU A 182 -26.18 3.11 -16.43
N TRP A 183 -25.72 2.48 -17.50
CA TRP A 183 -26.52 2.32 -18.73
C TRP A 183 -27.54 1.20 -18.58
N VAL A 184 -27.13 0.04 -18.08
CA VAL A 184 -27.98 -1.15 -18.02
C VAL A 184 -28.86 -1.11 -16.77
N LYS A 185 -28.30 -0.91 -15.58
CA LYS A 185 -29.08 -1.00 -14.33
C LYS A 185 -29.91 0.27 -14.03
N TRP A 186 -29.37 1.46 -14.31
CA TRP A 186 -30.08 2.72 -14.01
C TRP A 186 -30.91 3.23 -15.18
N LEU A 187 -30.34 3.26 -16.39
CA LEU A 187 -31.01 3.83 -17.56
C LEU A 187 -31.81 2.79 -18.37
N ASN A 188 -31.72 1.50 -18.06
CA ASN A 188 -32.35 0.39 -18.81
C ASN A 188 -32.08 0.47 -20.32
N GLN A 189 -30.88 0.93 -20.70
CA GLN A 189 -30.44 1.06 -22.09
C GLN A 189 -29.28 0.10 -22.37
N GLY A 190 -29.15 -0.30 -23.62
CA GLY A 190 -27.95 -1.01 -24.09
C GLY A 190 -26.71 -0.12 -23.96
N LEU A 191 -25.54 -0.75 -23.84
CA LEU A 191 -24.26 -0.03 -23.78
C LEU A 191 -24.06 0.81 -25.06
N PRO A 192 -23.77 2.12 -24.94
CA PRO A 192 -23.49 2.97 -26.10
C PRO A 192 -22.29 2.44 -26.90
N SER A 193 -22.34 2.55 -28.23
CA SER A 193 -21.23 2.15 -29.12
C SER A 193 -20.02 3.08 -29.04
N ASN A 194 -20.23 4.36 -28.72
CA ASN A 194 -19.15 5.33 -28.57
C ASN A 194 -18.50 5.22 -27.19
N ILE A 195 -17.20 4.90 -27.17
CA ILE A 195 -16.39 4.69 -25.96
C ILE A 195 -16.45 5.88 -25.00
N LEU A 196 -16.40 7.11 -25.54
CA LEU A 196 -16.40 8.33 -24.71
C LEU A 196 -17.72 8.54 -23.97
N ILE A 197 -18.84 8.11 -24.57
CA ILE A 197 -20.16 8.20 -23.94
C ILE A 197 -20.34 7.03 -22.97
N ARG A 198 -19.94 5.82 -23.39
CA ARG A 198 -20.00 4.59 -22.59
C ARG A 198 -19.28 4.76 -21.25
N GLU A 199 -18.04 5.23 -21.29
CA GLU A 199 -17.14 5.35 -20.12
C GLU A 199 -17.05 6.79 -19.58
N GLY A 200 -17.85 7.72 -20.11
CA GLY A 200 -17.77 9.14 -19.78
C GLY A 200 -17.91 9.43 -18.28
N LEU A 201 -18.79 8.70 -17.58
CA LEU A 201 -18.92 8.81 -16.13
C LEU A 201 -17.64 8.38 -15.40
N GLY A 202 -16.99 7.30 -15.85
CA GLY A 202 -15.73 6.83 -15.29
C GLY A 202 -14.62 7.86 -15.44
N PHE A 203 -14.50 8.48 -16.61
CA PHE A 203 -13.54 9.58 -16.84
C PHE A 203 -13.82 10.79 -15.95
N VAL A 204 -15.09 11.18 -15.81
CA VAL A 204 -15.48 12.29 -14.93
C VAL A 204 -15.13 11.98 -13.48
N ILE A 205 -15.48 10.79 -12.97
CA ILE A 205 -15.18 10.42 -11.57
C ILE A 205 -13.68 10.39 -11.32
N THR A 206 -12.91 9.74 -12.20
CA THR A 206 -11.44 9.66 -12.06
C THR A 206 -10.79 11.05 -12.16
N GLY A 207 -11.27 11.90 -13.08
CA GLY A 207 -10.79 13.27 -13.23
C GLY A 207 -11.13 14.15 -12.03
N LEU A 208 -12.35 14.04 -11.50
CA LEU A 208 -12.76 14.73 -10.27
C LEU A 208 -11.90 14.29 -9.09
N TYR A 209 -11.64 12.99 -8.96
CA TYR A 209 -10.83 12.43 -7.88
C TYR A 209 -9.37 12.89 -7.94
N LEU A 210 -8.72 12.85 -9.11
CA LEU A 210 -7.29 13.16 -9.22
C LEU A 210 -6.97 14.65 -9.35
N PHE A 211 -7.84 15.44 -9.99
CA PHE A 211 -7.53 16.84 -10.31
C PHE A 211 -8.37 17.85 -9.54
N VAL A 212 -9.67 17.59 -9.35
CA VAL A 212 -10.56 18.57 -8.70
C VAL A 212 -10.52 18.45 -7.18
N LEU A 213 -10.50 17.23 -6.65
CA LEU A 213 -10.47 16.97 -5.21
C LEU A 213 -9.25 17.61 -4.51
N PRO A 214 -8.00 17.53 -5.01
CA PRO A 214 -6.89 18.27 -4.40
C PRO A 214 -7.13 19.77 -4.31
N VAL A 215 -7.73 20.37 -5.34
CA VAL A 215 -8.02 21.81 -5.39
C VAL A 215 -9.09 22.19 -4.38
N ILE A 216 -10.13 21.36 -4.25
CA ILE A 216 -11.18 21.56 -3.23
C ILE A 216 -10.58 21.44 -1.83
N LEU A 217 -9.78 20.40 -1.56
CA LEU A 217 -9.16 20.20 -0.24
C LEU A 217 -8.18 21.33 0.10
N ALA A 218 -7.40 21.81 -0.87
CA ALA A 218 -6.50 22.95 -0.69
C ALA A 218 -7.24 24.23 -0.26
N LYS A 219 -8.47 24.44 -0.74
CA LYS A 219 -9.30 25.61 -0.39
C LYS A 219 -10.10 25.45 0.90
N THR A 220 -10.36 24.22 1.34
CA THR A 220 -11.30 23.92 2.43
C THR A 220 -10.56 23.44 3.68
N TYR A 221 -10.28 22.14 3.76
CA TYR A 221 -9.78 21.47 4.96
C TYR A 221 -8.24 21.51 5.10
N LEU A 222 -7.51 21.52 3.99
CA LEU A 222 -6.05 21.46 3.96
C LEU A 222 -5.41 22.80 3.61
N LYS A 223 -6.12 23.91 3.84
CA LYS A 223 -5.66 25.28 3.55
C LYS A 223 -4.35 25.63 4.24
N ASP A 224 -4.20 25.23 5.51
CA ASP A 224 -3.01 25.54 6.31
C ASP A 224 -1.81 24.71 5.82
N MET A 225 -2.06 23.47 5.41
CA MET A 225 -1.05 22.61 4.79
C MET A 225 -0.63 23.16 3.41
N TYR A 226 -1.59 23.61 2.59
CA TYR A 226 -1.30 24.23 1.30
C TYR A 226 -0.45 25.50 1.45
N ALA A 227 -0.80 26.36 2.42
CA ALA A 227 -0.03 27.57 2.72
C ALA A 227 1.40 27.29 3.19
N ALA A 228 1.60 26.23 4.00
CA ALA A 228 2.92 25.87 4.52
C ALA A 228 3.82 25.19 3.48
N TYR A 229 3.29 24.24 2.70
CA TYR A 229 4.08 23.42 1.76
C TYR A 229 4.28 24.11 0.41
N GLY A 230 3.38 25.01 0.03
CA GLY A 230 3.31 25.61 -1.30
C GLY A 230 2.70 24.67 -2.35
N PRO A 231 2.42 25.19 -3.56
CA PRO A 231 1.62 24.49 -4.57
C PRO A 231 2.27 23.19 -5.04
N THR A 232 3.55 23.19 -5.41
CA THR A 232 4.22 22.03 -6.00
C THR A 232 4.29 20.85 -5.04
N ARG A 233 4.74 21.08 -3.80
CA ARG A 233 4.87 20.00 -2.80
C ARG A 233 3.51 19.46 -2.38
N PHE A 234 2.52 20.34 -2.22
CA PHE A 234 1.15 19.95 -1.89
C PHE A 234 0.56 19.06 -2.98
N VAL A 235 0.66 19.48 -4.25
CA VAL A 235 0.15 18.68 -5.38
C VAL A 235 0.82 17.31 -5.42
N SER A 236 2.15 17.23 -5.31
CA SER A 236 2.86 15.95 -5.28
C SER A 236 2.40 15.05 -4.14
N LEU A 237 2.31 15.58 -2.91
CA LEU A 237 1.84 14.83 -1.74
C LEU A 237 0.40 14.34 -1.94
N MET A 238 -0.47 15.19 -2.49
CA MET A 238 -1.85 14.82 -2.80
C MET A 238 -1.93 13.75 -3.89
N THR A 239 -1.12 13.83 -4.95
CA THR A 239 -1.11 12.82 -6.01
C THR A 239 -0.71 11.45 -5.46
N PHE A 240 0.41 11.36 -4.71
CA PHE A 240 0.82 10.09 -4.08
C PHE A 240 -0.21 9.59 -3.06
N GLY A 241 -0.74 10.49 -2.22
CA GLY A 241 -1.74 10.14 -1.21
C GLY A 241 -3.05 9.63 -1.83
N LEU A 242 -3.54 10.26 -2.89
CA LEU A 242 -4.77 9.84 -3.57
C LEU A 242 -4.59 8.54 -4.34
N VAL A 243 -3.43 8.31 -4.98
CA VAL A 243 -3.13 7.01 -5.60
C VAL A 243 -3.05 5.91 -4.54
N MET A 244 -2.43 6.18 -3.39
CA MET A 244 -2.41 5.25 -2.26
C MET A 244 -3.82 4.94 -1.74
N LEU A 245 -4.69 5.95 -1.61
CA LEU A 245 -6.09 5.78 -1.18
C LEU A 245 -6.99 5.17 -2.24
N ALA A 246 -6.59 5.18 -3.52
CA ALA A 246 -7.38 4.57 -4.58
C ALA A 246 -7.52 3.05 -4.40
N LEU A 247 -6.47 2.38 -3.89
CA LEU A 247 -6.47 0.94 -3.63
C LEU A 247 -7.57 0.52 -2.62
N PRO A 248 -7.60 1.01 -1.37
CA PRO A 248 -8.67 0.64 -0.43
C PRO A 248 -10.05 1.07 -0.94
N ILE A 249 -10.18 2.23 -1.60
CA ILE A 249 -11.45 2.63 -2.24
C ILE A 249 -11.90 1.57 -3.25
N LYS A 250 -11.00 1.12 -4.13
CA LYS A 250 -11.27 0.08 -5.13
C LYS A 250 -11.64 -1.24 -4.45
N MET A 251 -10.97 -1.61 -3.37
CA MET A 251 -11.31 -2.81 -2.59
C MET A 251 -12.74 -2.76 -2.04
N TYR A 252 -13.15 -1.63 -1.44
CA TYR A 252 -14.53 -1.46 -0.97
C TYR A 252 -15.55 -1.49 -2.11
N LEU A 253 -15.25 -0.85 -3.25
CA LEU A 253 -16.12 -0.90 -4.44
C LEU A 253 -16.26 -2.34 -4.97
N ARG A 254 -15.17 -3.10 -4.95
CA ARG A 254 -15.16 -4.51 -5.35
C ARG A 254 -16.01 -5.36 -4.41
N TRP A 255 -15.87 -5.20 -3.09
CA TRP A 255 -16.59 -6.02 -2.12
C TRP A 255 -18.07 -5.69 -2.00
N ILE A 256 -18.46 -4.42 -2.13
CA ILE A 256 -19.85 -3.98 -1.93
C ILE A 256 -20.67 -4.10 -3.22
N PHE A 257 -20.08 -3.76 -4.37
CA PHE A 257 -20.80 -3.64 -5.63
C PHE A 257 -20.35 -4.63 -6.72
N ASN A 258 -19.37 -5.50 -6.44
CA ASN A 258 -18.70 -6.35 -7.43
C ASN A 258 -18.14 -5.55 -8.62
N LEU A 259 -17.78 -4.28 -8.38
CA LEU A 259 -17.27 -3.38 -9.42
C LEU A 259 -15.90 -3.86 -9.87
N GLN A 260 -15.75 -4.27 -11.14
CA GLN A 260 -14.44 -4.63 -11.70
C GLN A 260 -13.71 -3.38 -12.21
N TYR A 261 -14.36 -2.61 -13.10
CA TYR A 261 -13.76 -1.45 -13.74
C TYR A 261 -14.61 -0.19 -13.56
N ILE A 262 -13.94 0.90 -13.20
CA ILE A 262 -14.45 2.28 -13.22
C ILE A 262 -14.44 2.79 -14.66
N ILE A 263 -13.39 2.46 -15.42
CA ILE A 263 -13.28 2.71 -16.86
C ILE A 263 -12.93 1.39 -17.53
N ALA A 264 -13.75 0.93 -18.46
CA ALA A 264 -13.51 -0.30 -19.23
C ALA A 264 -13.36 -0.01 -20.72
N ILE A 265 -12.12 -0.08 -21.22
CA ILE A 265 -11.79 0.06 -22.64
C ILE A 265 -10.99 -1.17 -23.08
N PRO A 266 -11.66 -2.32 -23.25
CA PRO A 266 -11.00 -3.55 -23.68
C PRO A 266 -10.33 -3.41 -25.05
N GLU A 267 -10.82 -2.52 -25.92
CA GLU A 267 -10.28 -2.26 -27.25
C GLU A 267 -8.83 -1.76 -27.21
N TRP A 268 -8.46 -1.04 -26.15
CA TRP A 268 -7.12 -0.46 -25.94
C TRP A 268 -6.39 -1.05 -24.73
N PHE A 269 -6.92 -2.14 -24.16
CA PHE A 269 -6.41 -2.74 -22.91
C PHE A 269 -6.28 -1.71 -21.77
N PHE A 270 -7.15 -0.71 -21.75
CA PHE A 270 -7.14 0.36 -20.75
C PHE A 270 -8.33 0.19 -19.82
N ASN A 271 -8.09 -0.47 -18.69
CA ASN A 271 -9.11 -0.67 -17.65
C ASN A 271 -8.59 -0.21 -16.28
N ILE A 272 -9.39 0.59 -15.57
CA ILE A 272 -9.06 1.21 -14.28
C ILE A 272 -10.08 0.81 -13.21
#